data_AF-A0A0G0YB36-F1
#
_entry.id   AF-A0A0G0YB36-F1
#
_cell.length_a   1.000
_cell.length_b   1.000
_cell.length_c   1.000
_cell.angle_alpha   90.00
_cell.angle_beta   90.00
_cell.angle_gamma   90.00
#
_symmetry.space_group_name_H-M   'P 1'
#
loop_
_entity.id
_entity.type
_entity.pdbx_description
1 polymer ?
#
loop_
_entity_poly.entity_id
_entity_poly.type
_entity_poly.pdbx_seq_one_letter_code
_entity_poly.pdbx_strand_id
1 'polypeptide(L)'
;MPSLFPQLFDFQQIAPLILRVILGMIFIVHGYPKLFKNYSQTVQFFESVGLKPGKVLVFVSGSVEFFGGFVVVERPDLAFGLRFINPKPNFPAATNLI
;
A
#
# COMPACT_ATOMS: atom_id res chain seq x y z
N MET A 1 27.40 -1.12 -1.45
CA MET A 1 27.43 -2.59 -1.47
C MET A 1 26.99 -3.02 -2.85
N PRO A 2 27.76 -3.83 -3.61
CA PRO A 2 27.28 -4.35 -4.88
C PRO A 2 26.02 -5.17 -4.63
N SER A 3 24.94 -4.85 -5.34
CA SER A 3 23.72 -5.65 -5.30
C SER A 3 24.03 -7.04 -5.84
N LEU A 4 23.84 -8.07 -5.01
CA LEU A 4 24.12 -9.47 -5.35
C LEU A 4 23.23 -10.00 -6.49
N PHE A 5 22.15 -9.30 -6.82
CA PHE A 5 21.16 -9.71 -7.82
C PHE A 5 20.68 -8.49 -8.64
N PRO A 6 21.45 -8.04 -9.64
CA PRO A 6 21.07 -6.91 -10.49
C PRO A 6 19.77 -7.14 -11.29
N GLN A 7 19.34 -8.38 -11.48
CA GLN A 7 18.09 -8.73 -12.20
C GLN A 7 16.82 -8.40 -11.41
N LEU A 8 16.91 -8.18 -10.10
CA LEU A 8 15.75 -7.79 -9.27
C LEU A 8 15.30 -6.34 -9.54
N PHE A 9 16.18 -5.50 -10.08
CA PHE A 9 15.84 -4.13 -10.45
C PHE A 9 14.87 -4.07 -11.64
N ASP A 10 14.84 -5.10 -12.50
CA ASP A 10 13.94 -5.19 -13.66
C ASP A 10 12.47 -5.29 -13.25
N PHE A 11 12.18 -5.89 -12.09
CA PHE A 11 10.80 -6.05 -11.56
C PHE A 11 10.44 -5.02 -10.50
N GLN A 12 11.34 -4.10 -10.15
CA GLN A 12 11.17 -3.18 -9.02
C GLN A 12 9.95 -2.26 -9.17
N GLN A 13 9.49 -2.01 -10.40
CA GLN A 13 8.30 -1.21 -10.67
C GLN A 13 7.02 -2.07 -10.75
N ILE A 14 7.13 -3.31 -11.23
CA ILE A 14 5.96 -4.17 -11.51
C ILE A 14 5.49 -4.90 -10.24
N ALA A 15 6.42 -5.44 -9.45
CA ALA A 15 6.11 -6.17 -8.23
C ALA A 15 5.26 -5.36 -7.21
N PRO A 16 5.64 -4.12 -6.84
CA PRO A 16 4.83 -3.32 -5.92
C PRO A 16 3.50 -2.86 -6.54
N LEU A 17 3.44 -2.67 -7.86
CA LEU A 17 2.21 -2.28 -8.55
C LEU A 17 1.15 -3.39 -8.46
N ILE A 18 1.53 -4.63 -8.77
CA ILE A 18 0.65 -5.80 -8.65
C ILE A 18 0.19 -5.95 -7.19
N LEU A 19 1.11 -5.86 -6.24
CA LEU A 19 0.78 -5.98 -4.82
C LEU A 19 -0.24 -4.92 -4.39
N ARG A 20 -0.07 -3.67 -4.84
CA ARG A 20 -0.93 -2.54 -4.49
C ARG A 20 -2.35 -2.72 -5.03
N VAL A 21 -2.48 -3.16 -6.29
CA VAL A 21 -3.80 -3.42 -6.91
C VAL A 21 -4.53 -4.54 -6.17
N ILE A 22 -3.84 -5.66 -5.90
CA ILE A 22 -4.44 -6.79 -5.20
C ILE A 22 -4.85 -6.40 -3.78
N LEU A 23 -3.96 -5.77 -3.02
CA LEU A 23 -4.23 -5.38 -1.63
C LEU A 23 -5.38 -4.37 -1.55
N GLY A 24 -5.40 -3.39 -2.46
CA GLY A 24 -6.47 -2.40 -2.55
C GLY A 24 -7.83 -3.02 -2.88
N MET A 25 -7.89 -3.97 -3.83
CA MET A 25 -9.11 -4.71 -4.13
C MET A 25 -9.61 -5.51 -2.91
N ILE A 26 -8.72 -6.19 -2.19
CA ILE A 26 -9.09 -6.95 -0.99
C ILE A 26 -9.77 -6.04 0.04
N PHE A 27 -9.20 -4.86 0.30
CA PHE A 27 -9.78 -3.90 1.24
C PHE A 27 -11.14 -3.35 0.79
N ILE A 28 -11.32 -3.07 -0.51
CA ILE A 28 -12.62 -2.65 -1.05
C ILE A 28 -13.68 -3.75 -0.87
N VAL A 29 -13.34 -4.98 -1.23
CA VAL A 29 -14.25 -6.15 -1.13
C VAL A 29 -14.64 -6.44 0.32
N HIS A 30 -13.72 -6.27 1.27
CA HIS A 30 -14.00 -6.51 2.70
C HIS A 30 -14.65 -5.31 3.39
N GLY A 31 -14.33 -4.08 2.98
CA GLY A 31 -14.94 -2.86 3.52
C GLY A 31 -16.39 -2.65 3.07
N TYR A 32 -16.73 -3.03 1.84
CA TYR A 32 -18.09 -2.91 1.30
C TYR A 32 -19.17 -3.56 2.18
N PRO A 33 -19.08 -4.86 2.56
CA PRO A 33 -20.10 -5.50 3.39
C PRO A 33 -20.15 -4.90 4.81
N LYS A 34 -19.04 -4.38 5.34
CA LYS A 34 -19.01 -3.74 6.66
C LYS A 34 -19.82 -2.45 6.70
N LEU A 35 -19.96 -1.73 5.58
CA LEU A 35 -20.71 -0.47 5.51
C LEU A 35 -22.13 -0.63 4.94
N PHE A 36 -22.31 -1.48 3.93
CA PHE A 36 -23.51 -1.43 3.08
C PHE A 36 -24.37 -2.70 3.10
N LYS A 37 -23.87 -3.84 3.60
CA LYS A 37 -24.60 -5.14 3.47
C LYS A 37 -24.78 -5.88 4.79
N ASN A 38 -23.67 -6.19 5.49
CA ASN A 38 -23.63 -7.09 6.63
C ASN A 38 -23.28 -6.37 7.94
N TYR A 39 -23.61 -5.07 8.04
CA TYR A 39 -23.26 -4.23 9.19
C TYR A 39 -23.64 -4.88 10.53
N SER A 40 -24.88 -5.33 10.69
CA SER A 40 -25.37 -5.92 11.95
C SER A 40 -24.63 -7.20 12.34
N GLN A 41 -24.22 -8.01 11.36
CA GLN A 41 -23.52 -9.28 11.62
C GLN A 41 -22.08 -9.00 12.06
N THR A 42 -21.40 -8.03 11.43
CA THR A 42 -20.07 -7.62 11.84
C THR A 42 -20.09 -6.96 13.23
N VAL A 43 -21.14 -6.20 13.56
CA VAL A 43 -21.30 -5.63 14.91
C VAL A 43 -21.42 -6.72 15.95
N GLN A 44 -22.27 -7.74 15.73
CA GLN A 44 -22.37 -8.88 16.64
C GLN A 44 -21.05 -9.63 16.78
N PHE A 45 -20.28 -9.79 15.69
CA PHE A 45 -18.94 -10.36 15.77
C PHE A 45 -18.02 -9.54 16.69
N PHE A 46 -17.91 -8.23 16.48
CA PHE A 46 -17.09 -7.36 17.34
C PHE A 46 -17.55 -7.39 18.81
N GLU A 47 -18.86 -7.38 19.05
CA GLU A 47 -19.38 -7.46 20.41
C GLU A 47 -19.15 -8.84 21.06
N SER A 48 -19.15 -9.92 20.26
CA SER A 48 -18.87 -11.29 20.74
C SER A 48 -17.43 -11.48 21.19
N VAL A 49 -16.48 -10.77 20.57
CA VAL A 49 -15.06 -10.76 20.98
C VAL A 49 -14.78 -9.72 22.08
N GLY A 50 -15.82 -9.12 22.67
CA GLY A 50 -15.71 -8.16 23.77
C GLY A 50 -15.39 -6.73 23.34
N LEU A 51 -15.32 -6.44 22.04
CA LEU A 51 -15.02 -5.12 21.51
C LEU A 51 -16.30 -4.29 21.40
N LYS A 52 -16.63 -3.61 22.50
CA LYS A 52 -17.76 -2.67 22.60
C LYS A 52 -17.23 -1.23 22.64
N PRO A 53 -17.86 -0.28 21.91
CA PRO A 53 -19.07 -0.44 21.09
C PRO A 53 -18.78 -0.95 19.67
N GLY A 54 -19.33 -2.13 19.33
CA GLY A 54 -19.07 -2.79 18.03
C GLY A 54 -19.54 -1.96 16.83
N LYS A 55 -20.62 -1.18 16.97
CA LYS A 55 -21.11 -0.26 15.94
C LYS A 55 -20.06 0.76 15.49
N VAL A 56 -19.39 1.42 16.44
CA VAL A 56 -18.37 2.43 16.12
C VAL A 56 -17.18 1.77 15.42
N LEU A 57 -16.76 0.61 15.91
CA LEU A 57 -15.62 -0.12 15.34
C LEU A 57 -15.90 -0.63 13.93
N VAL A 58 -17.10 -1.15 13.66
CA VAL A 58 -17.51 -1.56 12.31
C VAL A 58 -17.54 -0.37 11.36
N PHE A 59 -18.08 0.76 11.81
CA PHE A 59 -18.15 1.97 10.99
C PHE A 59 -16.76 2.52 10.66
N VAL A 60 -15.88 2.61 11.66
CA VAL A 60 -14.50 3.09 11.47
C VAL A 60 -13.69 2.11 10.61
N SER A 61 -13.70 0.81 10.94
CA SER A 61 -13.00 -0.22 10.17
C SER A 61 -13.52 -0.30 8.74
N GLY A 62 -14.84 -0.31 8.53
CA GLY A 62 -15.45 -0.35 7.21
C GLY A 62 -15.10 0.88 6.38
N SER A 63 -15.10 2.07 6.97
CA SER A 63 -14.71 3.32 6.29
C SER A 63 -13.23 3.31 5.91
N VAL A 64 -12.35 2.94 6.86
CA VAL A 64 -10.90 2.88 6.61
C VAL A 64 -10.56 1.82 5.56
N GLU A 65 -11.21 0.66 5.58
CA GLU A 65 -10.96 -0.41 4.60
C GLU A 65 -11.49 -0.04 3.21
N PHE A 66 -12.73 0.47 3.11
CA PHE A 66 -13.31 0.81 1.82
C PHE A 66 -12.58 1.99 1.17
N PHE A 67 -12.46 3.13 1.86
CA PHE A 67 -11.80 4.31 1.31
C PHE A 67 -10.28 4.16 1.26
N GLY A 68 -9.67 3.48 2.23
CA GLY A 68 -8.24 3.17 2.21
C GLY A 68 -7.86 2.26 1.05
N GLY A 69 -8.71 1.28 0.71
CA GLY A 69 -8.55 0.45 -0.47
C GLY A 69 -8.52 1.27 -1.77
N PHE A 70 -9.41 2.25 -1.92
CA PHE A 70 -9.37 3.19 -3.06
C PHE A 70 -8.09 4.01 -3.12
N VAL A 71 -7.63 4.56 -1.99
CA VAL A 71 -6.38 5.33 -1.94
C VAL A 71 -5.17 4.46 -2.30
N VAL A 72 -5.18 3.20 -1.89
CA VAL A 72 -4.13 2.23 -2.26
C VAL A 72 -4.17 1.96 -3.77
N VAL A 73 -5.35 1.74 -4.37
CA VAL A 73 -5.46 1.49 -5.83
C VAL A 73 -5.13 2.74 -6.66
N GLU A 74 -5.65 3.91 -6.31
CA GLU A 74 -5.54 5.12 -7.14
C GLU A 74 -4.15 5.76 -7.15
N ARG A 75 -3.32 5.56 -6.10
CA ARG A 75 -2.03 6.25 -5.99
C ARG A 75 -1.15 5.96 -7.22
N PRO A 76 -0.93 6.96 -8.10
CA PRO A 76 0.01 6.85 -9.21
C PRO A 76 1.39 7.17 -8.65
N ASP A 77 2.21 6.16 -8.51
CA ASP A 77 3.58 6.25 -8.02
C ASP A 77 4.50 6.98 -9.02
N LEU A 78 4.31 8.28 -9.20
CA LEU A 78 5.28 9.13 -9.91
C LEU A 78 6.60 9.27 -9.11
N ALA A 79 6.59 9.05 -7.79
CA ALA A 79 7.75 9.30 -6.92
C ALA A 79 8.49 8.04 -6.43
N PHE A 80 7.90 6.84 -6.55
CA PHE A 80 8.56 5.61 -6.09
C PHE A 80 9.66 5.17 -7.06
N GLY A 81 9.44 5.34 -8.37
CA GLY A 81 10.45 5.13 -9.40
C GLY A 81 11.56 6.19 -9.40
N LEU A 82 11.19 7.48 -9.31
CA LEU A 82 12.15 8.60 -9.39
C LEU A 82 13.18 8.65 -8.24
N ARG A 83 12.90 8.02 -7.09
CA ARG A 83 13.84 7.96 -5.95
C ARG A 83 15.08 7.12 -6.20
N PHE A 84 15.12 6.34 -7.27
CA PHE A 84 16.26 5.49 -7.62
C PHE A 84 16.96 5.90 -8.93
N ILE A 85 16.46 6.94 -9.64
CA ILE A 85 16.99 7.39 -10.95
C ILE A 85 18.04 8.51 -10.80
N ASN A 86 18.32 9.00 -9.58
CA ASN A 86 19.44 9.92 -9.36
C ASN A 86 20.48 9.38 -8.37
N PRO A 87 21.27 8.36 -8.76
CA PRO A 87 22.54 8.12 -8.09
C PRO A 87 23.47 9.26 -8.45
N LYS A 88 23.79 10.16 -7.50
CA LYS A 88 24.90 11.10 -7.70
C LYS A 88 26.15 10.28 -8.03
N PRO A 89 26.76 10.45 -9.21
CA PRO A 89 28.04 9.83 -9.48
C PRO A 89 29.09 10.55 -8.65
N ASN A 90 29.63 9.87 -7.63
CA ASN A 90 30.84 10.31 -6.94
C ASN A 90 32.04 9.94 -7.82
N PHE A 91 32.25 10.66 -8.92
CA PHE A 91 33.55 10.68 -9.56
C PHE A 91 34.32 11.89 -9.02
N PRO A 92 35.49 11.71 -8.38
CA PRO A 92 36.44 12.81 -8.31
C PRO A 92 36.77 13.18 -9.75
N ALA A 93 36.56 14.44 -10.11
CA ALA A 93 36.90 14.97 -11.42
C ALA A 93 38.36 14.61 -11.71
N ALA A 94 38.57 13.69 -12.65
CA ALA A 94 39.87 13.53 -13.24
C ALA A 94 40.24 14.85 -13.90
N THR A 95 41.49 15.25 -13.69
CA THR A 95 42.24 16.21 -14.52
C THR A 95 42.08 17.69 -14.14
N ASN A 96 43.01 18.14 -13.31
CA ASN A 96 43.81 19.36 -13.57
C ASN A 96 45.25 19.00 -13.13
N LEU A 97 46.13 18.66 -14.07
CA LEU A 97 47.06 19.61 -14.70
C LEU A 97 48.07 20.21 -13.70
N ILE A 98 49.12 19.44 -13.39
CA ILE A 98 50.53 19.87 -13.39
C ILE A 98 51.43 18.64 -13.59
#